data_AF-A0A7K9TE58-F1
#
_entry.id   AF-A0A7K9TE58-F1
#
_cell.length_a   1.000
_cell.length_b   1.000
_cell.length_c   1.000
_cell.angle_alpha   90.00
_cell.angle_beta   90.00
_cell.angle_gamma   90.00
#
_symmetry.space_group_name_H-M   'P 1'
#
loop_
_entity.id
_entity.type
_entity.pdbx_description
1 polymer ?
#
loop_
_entity_poly.entity_id
_entity_poly.type
_entity_poly.pdbx_seq_one_letter_code
_entity_poly.pdbx_strand_id
1 'polypeptide(L)'
;EPMSKRQRKKLLKQKQWEEQKDLRRQKRKEKRQKRKLERQSKLDSGNEVNNRKHMRREVVPSTLRLIVDCSFDDLMVLKDVKKLHKQIQRCYAENRKAFHPVQFYLTSHGGQLKSNMNENDKGWVNWK
;
A
#
# COMPACT_ATOMS: atom_id res chain seq x y z
N GLU A 1 -13.00 -35.79 -4.78
CA GLU A 1 -11.78 -36.11 -3.98
C GLU A 1 -11.77 -35.35 -2.66
N PRO A 2 -11.43 -35.97 -1.53
CA PRO A 2 -11.36 -35.29 -0.25
C PRO A 2 -10.11 -34.38 -0.19
N MET A 3 -10.31 -33.09 0.15
CA MET A 3 -9.24 -32.10 0.31
C MET A 3 -8.08 -32.60 1.17
N SER A 4 -6.85 -32.50 0.63
CA SER A 4 -5.61 -32.89 1.30
C SER A 4 -5.42 -32.16 2.65
N LYS A 5 -4.78 -32.82 3.64
CA LYS A 5 -4.46 -32.22 4.95
C LYS A 5 -3.77 -30.85 4.81
N ARG A 6 -2.90 -30.67 3.81
CA ARG A 6 -2.24 -29.37 3.53
C ARG A 6 -3.21 -28.31 3.05
N GLN A 7 -4.14 -28.66 2.14
CA GLN A 7 -5.14 -27.74 1.62
C GLN A 7 -6.11 -27.29 2.72
N ARG A 8 -6.55 -28.22 3.59
CA ARG A 8 -7.39 -27.90 4.77
C ARG A 8 -6.69 -26.92 5.73
N LYS A 9 -5.41 -27.16 6.05
CA LYS A 9 -4.63 -26.26 6.92
C LYS A 9 -4.46 -24.86 6.30
N LYS A 10 -4.29 -24.78 4.98
CA LYS A 10 -4.20 -23.50 4.24
C LYS A 10 -5.51 -22.72 4.29
N LEU A 11 -6.64 -23.40 4.11
CA LEU A 11 -7.98 -22.81 4.20
C LEU A 11 -8.26 -22.28 5.60
N LEU A 12 -7.94 -23.06 6.65
CA LEU A 12 -8.13 -22.66 8.04
C LEU A 12 -7.31 -21.40 8.38
N LYS A 13 -6.04 -21.35 7.95
CA LYS A 13 -5.20 -20.16 8.12
C LYS A 13 -5.77 -18.94 7.39
N GLN A 14 -6.35 -19.12 6.21
CA GLN A 14 -6.96 -18.03 5.47
C GLN A 14 -8.19 -17.49 6.19
N LYS A 15 -9.09 -18.36 6.66
CA LYS A 15 -10.26 -17.96 7.47
C LYS A 15 -9.85 -17.19 8.73
N GLN A 16 -8.91 -17.74 9.52
CA GLN A 16 -8.39 -17.05 10.71
C GLN A 16 -7.78 -15.68 10.38
N TRP A 17 -7.10 -15.55 9.24
CA TRP A 17 -6.54 -14.27 8.80
C TRP A 17 -7.61 -13.25 8.43
N GLU A 18 -8.68 -13.70 7.76
CA GLU A 18 -9.84 -12.87 7.42
C GLU A 18 -10.61 -12.43 8.67
N GLU A 19 -10.88 -13.34 9.61
CA GLU A 19 -11.51 -13.04 10.91
C GLU A 19 -10.69 -12.02 11.72
N GLN A 20 -9.36 -12.17 11.74
CA GLN A 20 -8.47 -11.24 12.45
C GLN A 20 -8.22 -9.94 11.67
N LYS A 21 -8.78 -9.73 10.47
CA LYS A 21 -8.56 -8.51 9.66
C LYS A 21 -8.94 -7.25 10.45
N ASP A 22 -10.10 -7.26 11.10
CA ASP A 22 -10.61 -6.10 11.83
C ASP A 22 -9.87 -5.85 13.15
N LEU A 23 -9.57 -6.91 13.91
CA LEU A 23 -8.75 -6.80 15.11
C LEU A 23 -7.36 -6.21 14.80
N ARG A 24 -6.75 -6.63 13.69
CA ARG A 24 -5.47 -6.07 13.24
C ARG A 24 -5.61 -4.63 12.79
N ARG A 25 -6.75 -4.25 12.21
CA ARG A 25 -7.05 -2.86 11.86
C ARG A 25 -7.19 -1.98 13.10
N GLN A 26 -7.88 -2.45 14.14
CA GLN A 26 -8.03 -1.77 15.43
C GLN A 26 -6.68 -1.61 16.14
N LYS A 27 -5.91 -2.69 16.32
CA LYS A 27 -4.56 -2.62 16.92
C LYS A 27 -3.64 -1.64 16.20
N ARG A 28 -3.73 -1.56 14.87
CA ARG A 28 -2.98 -0.56 14.08
C ARG A 28 -3.44 0.88 14.35
N LYS A 29 -4.75 1.11 14.53
CA LYS A 29 -5.30 2.43 14.90
C LYS A 29 -4.83 2.86 16.29
N GLU A 30 -4.94 1.99 17.29
CA GLU A 30 -4.48 2.26 18.65
C GLU A 30 -2.98 2.57 18.70
N LYS A 31 -2.15 1.74 18.05
CA LYS A 31 -0.69 1.99 17.97
C LYS A 31 -0.38 3.33 17.28
N ARG A 32 -1.20 3.76 16.31
CA ARG A 32 -1.06 5.06 15.66
C ARG A 32 -1.46 6.21 16.59
N GLN A 33 -2.52 6.06 17.39
CA GLN A 33 -2.93 7.03 18.39
C GLN A 33 -1.90 7.18 19.51
N LYS A 34 -1.39 6.07 20.05
CA LYS A 34 -0.33 6.09 21.06
C LYS A 34 0.92 6.84 20.57
N ARG A 35 1.38 6.54 19.34
CA ARG A 35 2.49 7.26 18.71
C ARG A 35 2.21 8.76 18.47
N LYS A 36 0.95 9.15 18.25
CA LYS A 36 0.56 10.56 18.12
C LYS A 36 0.68 11.26 19.47
N LEU A 37 0.16 10.64 20.54
CA LEU A 37 0.22 11.17 21.90
C LEU A 37 1.67 11.29 22.39
N GLU A 38 2.49 10.26 22.16
CA GLU A 38 3.93 10.28 22.49
C GLU A 38 4.69 11.40 21.77
N ARG A 39 4.32 11.73 20.52
CA ARG A 39 4.92 12.86 19.79
C ARG A 39 4.49 14.20 20.38
N GLN A 40 3.23 14.31 20.80
CA GLN A 40 2.69 15.56 21.36
C GLN A 40 3.30 15.85 22.73
N SER A 41 3.36 14.85 23.61
CA SER A 41 4.05 14.96 24.91
C SER A 41 5.53 15.33 24.78
N LYS A 42 6.24 14.84 23.74
CA LYS A 42 7.64 15.21 23.48
C LYS A 42 7.80 16.65 22.97
N LEU A 43 6.82 17.20 22.26
CA LEU A 43 6.82 18.59 21.81
C LEU A 43 6.55 19.55 22.99
N ASP A 44 5.66 19.16 23.91
CA ASP A 44 5.36 19.96 25.12
C ASP A 44 6.53 19.96 26.14
N SER A 45 7.43 18.96 26.06
CA SER A 45 8.60 18.85 26.95
C SER A 45 9.82 19.67 26.50
N GLY A 46 9.65 20.65 25.59
CA GLY A 46 10.68 21.63 25.20
C GLY A 46 11.89 21.09 24.41
N ASN A 47 12.01 19.77 24.23
CA ASN A 47 12.97 19.21 23.29
C ASN A 47 12.44 19.46 21.88
N GLU A 48 13.03 20.42 21.16
CA GLU A 48 12.85 20.56 19.72
C GLU A 48 13.21 19.23 19.05
N VAL A 49 12.20 18.37 18.90
CA VAL A 49 12.32 17.16 18.11
C VAL A 49 12.41 17.67 16.69
N ASN A 50 13.67 17.87 16.26
CA ASN A 50 14.10 18.16 14.91
C ASN A 50 12.97 17.83 13.96
N ASN A 51 12.28 18.88 13.52
CA ASN A 51 11.24 18.80 12.54
C ASN A 51 11.91 18.22 11.29
N ARG A 52 12.04 16.89 11.22
CA ARG A 52 12.23 16.13 9.98
C ARG A 52 10.93 16.24 9.16
N LYS A 53 10.27 17.41 9.16
CA LYS A 53 9.68 17.96 7.95
C LYS A 53 10.74 17.67 6.92
N HIS A 54 10.51 16.68 6.06
CA HIS A 54 11.32 16.49 4.88
C HIS A 54 11.55 17.90 4.37
N MET A 55 12.81 18.37 4.36
CA MET A 55 13.15 19.58 3.63
C MET A 55 12.39 19.44 2.32
N ARG A 56 11.46 20.37 2.06
CA ARG A 56 10.79 20.43 0.77
C ARG A 56 11.91 20.76 -0.21
N ARG A 57 12.59 19.71 -0.67
CA ARG A 57 13.56 19.80 -1.75
C ARG A 57 12.75 20.28 -2.94
N GLU A 58 13.29 21.24 -3.68
CA GLU A 58 12.71 21.59 -4.96
C GLU A 58 12.64 20.32 -5.80
N VAL A 59 11.42 19.97 -6.18
CA VAL A 59 11.14 18.78 -6.98
C VAL A 59 11.12 19.24 -8.42
N VAL A 60 12.03 18.74 -9.24
CA VAL A 60 12.08 19.03 -10.67
C VAL A 60 11.58 17.78 -11.41
N PRO A 61 10.32 17.74 -11.90
CA PRO A 61 9.79 16.57 -12.58
C PRO A 61 10.58 16.25 -13.85
N SER A 62 10.77 14.96 -14.09
CA SER A 62 11.32 14.46 -15.35
C SER A 62 10.22 14.45 -16.43
N THR A 63 10.61 14.69 -17.68
CA THR A 63 9.74 14.53 -18.86
C THR A 63 9.52 13.07 -19.24
N LEU A 64 10.24 12.14 -18.61
CA LEU A 64 10.15 10.71 -18.87
C LEU A 64 8.78 10.16 -18.46
N ARG A 65 8.23 9.30 -19.30
CA ARG A 65 6.98 8.56 -19.06
C ARG A 65 7.31 7.11 -18.73
N LEU A 66 6.88 6.65 -17.57
CA LEU A 66 7.07 5.27 -17.13
C LEU A 66 5.71 4.59 -17.06
N ILE A 67 5.54 3.52 -17.84
CA ILE A 67 4.27 2.84 -18.02
C ILE A 67 4.39 1.44 -17.43
N VAL A 68 3.45 1.07 -16.57
CA VAL A 68 3.22 -0.32 -16.19
C VAL A 68 2.05 -0.83 -17.03
N ASP A 69 2.32 -1.81 -17.88
CA ASP A 69 1.28 -2.50 -18.63
C ASP A 69 0.61 -3.56 -17.73
N CYS A 70 -0.69 -3.39 -17.49
CA CYS A 70 -1.50 -4.29 -16.69
C CYS A 70 -2.40 -5.20 -17.56
N SER A 71 -2.07 -5.38 -18.85
CA SER A 71 -2.82 -6.23 -19.78
C SER A 71 -2.79 -7.73 -19.45
N PHE A 72 -1.91 -8.16 -18.54
CA PHE A 72 -1.67 -9.56 -18.18
C PHE A 72 -2.46 -10.05 -16.95
N ASP A 73 -3.57 -9.39 -16.59
CA ASP A 73 -4.36 -9.73 -15.40
C ASP A 73 -4.89 -11.17 -15.42
N ASP A 74 -5.30 -11.66 -16.58
CA ASP A 74 -5.85 -13.01 -16.77
C ASP A 74 -4.80 -14.12 -16.56
N LEU A 75 -3.51 -13.81 -16.69
CA LEU A 75 -2.41 -14.75 -16.46
C LEU A 75 -2.05 -14.88 -14.98
N MET A 76 -2.59 -14.03 -14.12
CA MET A 76 -2.26 -13.99 -12.70
C MET A 76 -3.37 -14.57 -11.83
N VAL A 77 -2.98 -15.44 -10.91
CA VAL A 77 -3.85 -15.82 -9.80
C VAL A 77 -3.99 -14.64 -8.83
N LEU A 78 -5.12 -14.55 -8.10
CA LEU A 78 -5.40 -13.45 -7.16
C LEU A 78 -4.28 -13.15 -6.16
N LYS A 79 -3.46 -14.13 -5.79
CA LYS A 79 -2.29 -13.93 -4.93
C LYS A 79 -1.21 -13.08 -5.58
N ASP A 80 -0.98 -13.26 -6.86
CA ASP A 80 0.02 -12.54 -7.63
C ASP A 80 -0.51 -11.16 -8.01
N VAL A 81 -1.80 -11.03 -8.32
CA VAL A 81 -2.49 -9.73 -8.45
C VAL A 81 -2.33 -8.89 -7.18
N LYS A 82 -2.46 -9.49 -5.99
CA LYS A 82 -2.22 -8.80 -4.70
C LYS A 82 -0.76 -8.38 -4.52
N LYS A 83 0.20 -9.14 -5.04
CA LYS A 83 1.63 -8.75 -5.03
C LYS A 83 1.88 -7.60 -6.00
N LEU A 84 1.32 -7.66 -7.22
CA LEU A 84 1.42 -6.61 -8.21
C LEU A 84 0.85 -5.29 -7.68
N HIS A 85 -0.34 -5.31 -7.07
CA HIS A 85 -0.92 -4.13 -6.42
C HIS A 85 0.06 -3.53 -5.39
N LYS A 86 0.68 -4.36 -4.54
CA LYS A 86 1.66 -3.89 -3.55
C LYS A 86 2.91 -3.29 -4.19
N GLN A 87 3.36 -3.83 -5.33
CA GLN A 87 4.48 -3.28 -6.10
C GLN A 87 4.11 -1.92 -6.71
N ILE A 88 2.93 -1.79 -7.31
CA ILE A 88 2.41 -0.52 -7.84
C ILE A 88 2.34 0.55 -6.74
N GLN A 89 1.81 0.21 -5.56
CA GLN A 89 1.80 1.11 -4.40
C GLN A 89 3.20 1.57 -4.00
N ARG A 90 4.18 0.67 -4.07
CA ARG A 90 5.58 1.00 -3.79
C ARG A 90 6.15 1.94 -4.84
N CYS A 91 5.95 1.66 -6.12
CA CYS A 91 6.38 2.52 -7.23
C CYS A 91 5.81 3.93 -7.09
N TYR A 92 4.50 4.05 -6.86
CA TYR A 92 3.84 5.34 -6.62
C TYR A 92 4.44 6.09 -5.41
N ALA A 93 4.59 5.40 -4.27
CA ALA A 93 5.13 6.01 -3.05
C ALA A 93 6.59 6.46 -3.19
N GLU A 94 7.40 5.76 -3.99
CA GLU A 94 8.78 6.17 -4.27
C GLU A 94 8.82 7.30 -5.29
N ASN A 95 7.99 7.27 -6.35
CA ASN A 95 7.90 8.38 -7.31
C ASN A 95 7.51 9.70 -6.62
N ARG A 96 6.59 9.64 -5.64
CA ARG A 96 6.18 10.79 -4.82
C ARG A 96 7.28 11.38 -3.94
N LYS A 97 8.36 10.64 -3.69
CA LYS A 97 9.52 11.06 -2.90
C LYS A 97 10.76 11.29 -3.76
N ALA A 98 10.70 10.96 -5.05
CA ALA A 98 11.82 11.08 -5.95
C ALA A 98 12.21 12.55 -6.11
N PHE A 99 13.50 12.79 -6.30
CA PHE A 99 14.01 14.12 -6.61
C PHE A 99 13.55 14.58 -8.00
N HIS A 100 13.47 13.63 -8.93
CA HIS A 100 12.91 13.81 -10.27
C HIS A 100 11.76 12.82 -10.51
N PRO A 101 10.53 13.15 -10.08
CA PRO A 101 9.37 12.31 -10.32
C PRO A 101 9.12 12.18 -11.83
N VAL A 102 8.78 10.97 -12.25
CA VAL A 102 8.40 10.66 -13.63
C VAL A 102 6.88 10.71 -13.79
N GLN A 103 6.42 10.89 -15.03
CA GLN A 103 5.01 10.72 -15.38
C GLN A 103 4.69 9.22 -15.35
N PHE A 104 4.04 8.76 -14.28
CA PHE A 104 3.81 7.34 -14.01
C PHE A 104 2.41 6.92 -14.44
N TYR A 105 2.33 5.95 -15.36
CA TYR A 105 1.08 5.47 -15.94
C TYR A 105 0.83 4.01 -15.61
N LEU A 106 -0.43 3.69 -15.35
CA LEU A 106 -0.95 2.32 -15.32
C LEU A 106 -1.88 2.15 -16.52
N THR A 107 -1.48 1.32 -17.47
CA THR A 107 -2.27 1.05 -18.68
C THR A 107 -3.00 -0.29 -18.56
N SER A 108 -4.08 -0.46 -19.32
CA SER A 108 -4.90 -1.69 -19.29
C SER A 108 -5.45 -2.03 -17.88
N HIS A 109 -5.75 -1.01 -17.08
CA HIS A 109 -6.20 -1.19 -15.69
C HIS A 109 -7.65 -1.69 -15.63
N GLY A 110 -7.81 -2.99 -15.37
CA GLY A 110 -9.10 -3.67 -15.31
C GLY A 110 -9.08 -4.92 -14.42
N GLY A 111 -10.05 -5.80 -14.63
CA GLY A 111 -10.07 -7.17 -14.09
C GLY A 111 -9.95 -7.29 -12.57
N GLN A 112 -9.19 -8.30 -12.15
CA GLN A 112 -8.89 -8.62 -10.76
C GLN A 112 -8.08 -7.52 -10.09
N LEU A 113 -7.12 -6.91 -10.80
CA LEU A 113 -6.30 -5.82 -10.25
C LEU A 113 -7.15 -4.61 -9.82
N LYS A 114 -8.03 -4.13 -10.70
CA LYS A 114 -8.93 -3.00 -10.40
C LYS A 114 -9.87 -3.31 -9.24
N SER A 115 -10.44 -4.51 -9.23
CA SER A 115 -11.32 -4.98 -8.14
C SER A 115 -10.57 -5.01 -6.80
N ASN A 116 -9.34 -5.54 -6.79
CA ASN A 116 -8.50 -5.62 -5.61
C ASN A 116 -8.05 -4.23 -5.10
N MET A 117 -7.81 -3.27 -6.00
CA MET A 117 -7.51 -1.88 -5.65
C MET A 117 -8.73 -1.16 -5.06
N ASN A 118 -9.93 -1.34 -5.64
CA ASN A 118 -11.18 -0.78 -5.10
C ASN A 118 -11.51 -1.27 -3.68
N GLU A 119 -11.27 -2.56 -3.40
CA GLU A 119 -11.58 -3.11 -2.09
C GLU A 119 -10.56 -2.66 -1.01
N ASN A 120 -9.27 -2.68 -1.35
CA ASN A 120 -8.20 -2.54 -0.37
C ASN A 120 -7.57 -1.14 -0.30
N ASP A 121 -7.67 -0.35 -1.37
CA ASP A 121 -7.07 0.98 -1.46
C ASP A 121 -8.00 1.98 -2.18
N LYS A 122 -9.19 2.24 -1.61
CA LYS A 122 -10.17 3.19 -2.14
C LYS A 122 -9.61 4.59 -2.49
N GLY A 123 -8.44 4.95 -1.97
CA GLY A 123 -7.76 6.20 -2.27
C GLY A 123 -6.95 6.20 -3.58
N TRP A 124 -6.87 5.08 -4.30
CA TRP A 124 -6.11 4.98 -5.55
C TRP A 124 -6.58 5.96 -6.63
N VAL A 125 -7.87 6.29 -6.65
CA VAL A 125 -8.47 7.31 -7.53
C VAL A 125 -7.97 8.73 -7.27
N ASN A 126 -7.38 8.98 -6.09
CA ASN A 126 -6.87 10.29 -5.67
C ASN A 126 -5.34 10.38 -5.77
N TRP A 127 -4.69 9.42 -6.44
CA TRP A 127 -3.26 9.49 -6.68
C TRP A 127 -2.93 10.68 -7.58
N LYS A 128 -1.86 11.42 -7.24
CA LYS A 128 -1.36 12.56 -8.01
C LYS A 128 0.05 12.27 -8.48
#